data_AF-G8RRQ3-F1
#
_entry.id   AF-G8RRQ3-F1
#
_cell.length_a   1.000
_cell.length_b   1.000
_cell.length_c   1.000
_cell.angle_alpha   90.00
_cell.angle_beta   90.00
_cell.angle_gamma   90.00
#
_symmetry.space_group_name_H-M   'P 1'
#
loop_
_entity.id
_entity.type
_entity.pdbx_description
1 polymer ?
#
loop_
_entity_poly.entity_id
_entity_poly.type
_entity_poly.pdbx_seq_one_letter_code
_entity_poly.pdbx_strand_id
1 'polypeptide(L)'
;MTSAAPDPAVTASVDEDLDGPGVGRPVVLEPTPPGMWRALLGTAVGVLAPLLGFLVGGSFGAGTVGDSVDPMFISLFIGIVIGGIGVLVALSGGARLWRYFHRQDAVES
;
A
#
# COMPACT_ATOMS: atom_id res chain seq x y z
N MET A 1 -41.37 -29.05 52.88
CA MET A 1 -40.47 -28.77 51.74
C MET A 1 -41.30 -28.98 50.47
N THR A 2 -41.83 -27.88 49.92
CA THR A 2 -42.76 -27.90 48.78
C THR A 2 -41.97 -27.95 47.48
N SER A 3 -42.21 -28.99 46.69
CA SER A 3 -41.79 -29.14 45.30
C SER A 3 -42.57 -28.12 44.45
N ALA A 4 -41.86 -27.23 43.77
CA ALA A 4 -42.41 -26.33 42.76
C ALA A 4 -41.59 -26.54 41.48
N ALA A 5 -42.23 -27.06 40.44
CA ALA A 5 -41.69 -27.08 39.09
C ALA A 5 -41.76 -25.68 38.45
N PRO A 6 -40.71 -25.26 37.73
CA PRO A 6 -40.87 -24.76 36.35
C PRO A 6 -39.70 -25.28 35.46
N ASP A 7 -39.73 -25.39 34.12
CA ASP A 7 -40.40 -24.65 33.05
C ASP A 7 -40.31 -25.49 31.74
N PRO A 8 -41.40 -25.71 30.96
CA PRO A 8 -41.37 -26.45 29.70
C PRO A 8 -40.98 -25.56 28.51
N ALA A 9 -39.76 -25.00 28.53
CA ALA A 9 -39.28 -24.10 27.47
C ALA A 9 -37.86 -24.40 26.95
N VAL A 10 -37.32 -25.61 27.17
CA VAL A 10 -35.95 -25.98 26.75
C VAL A 10 -35.93 -27.12 25.72
N THR A 11 -36.97 -27.24 24.90
CA THR A 11 -36.94 -28.13 23.74
C THR A 11 -37.54 -27.47 22.52
N ALA A 12 -36.78 -27.49 21.41
CA ALA A 12 -37.01 -26.92 20.08
C ALA A 12 -36.63 -25.42 19.99
N SER A 13 -35.56 -25.02 19.30
CA SER A 13 -35.12 -25.51 17.99
C SER A 13 -33.61 -25.73 17.93
N VAL A 14 -33.22 -27.01 17.86
CA VAL A 14 -32.09 -27.42 17.04
C VAL A 14 -32.64 -27.45 15.62
N ASP A 15 -32.84 -26.28 15.01
CA ASP A 15 -33.00 -26.12 13.56
C ASP A 15 -31.64 -25.58 13.11
N GLU A 16 -30.70 -26.42 12.68
CA GLU A 16 -30.60 -26.84 11.28
C GLU A 16 -30.59 -25.67 10.28
N ASP A 17 -30.06 -24.50 10.67
CA ASP A 17 -29.64 -23.45 9.72
C ASP A 17 -28.17 -23.66 9.32
N LEU A 18 -27.93 -24.70 8.52
CA LEU A 18 -26.77 -24.80 7.63
C LEU A 18 -27.07 -24.12 6.27
N ASP A 19 -27.85 -23.04 6.28
CA ASP A 19 -28.28 -22.31 5.09
C ASP A 19 -27.23 -21.26 4.66
N GLY A 20 -26.23 -21.75 3.93
CA GLY A 20 -25.38 -20.97 3.03
C GLY A 20 -24.36 -20.02 3.70
N PRO A 21 -23.37 -19.52 2.94
CA PRO A 21 -22.55 -18.42 3.44
C PRO A 21 -23.48 -17.23 3.66
N GLY A 22 -23.82 -16.97 4.93
CA GLY A 22 -24.67 -15.86 5.33
C GLY A 22 -24.25 -14.60 4.59
N VAL A 23 -25.23 -13.92 3.97
CA VAL A 23 -25.03 -12.71 3.17
C VAL A 23 -24.09 -11.79 3.94
N GLY A 24 -22.85 -11.65 3.43
CA GLY A 24 -21.78 -10.97 4.14
C GLY A 24 -22.19 -9.54 4.51
N ARG A 25 -21.74 -9.06 5.67
CA ARG A 25 -21.96 -7.66 6.11
C ARG A 25 -21.54 -6.71 4.97
N PRO A 26 -22.39 -5.78 4.53
CA PRO A 26 -22.00 -4.84 3.49
C PRO A 26 -20.80 -4.01 3.96
N VAL A 27 -19.68 -4.12 3.25
CA VAL A 27 -18.47 -3.32 3.50
C VAL A 27 -18.52 -2.10 2.59
N VAL A 28 -18.65 -0.92 3.18
CA VAL A 28 -18.47 0.35 2.46
C VAL A 28 -16.98 0.67 2.45
N LEU A 29 -16.38 0.69 1.27
CA LEU A 29 -14.97 1.10 1.11
C LEU A 29 -14.90 2.61 0.93
N GLU A 30 -14.11 3.27 1.77
CA GLU A 30 -13.77 4.68 1.54
C GLU A 30 -12.80 4.78 0.36
N PRO A 31 -13.08 5.64 -0.64
CA PRO A 31 -12.17 5.85 -1.76
C PRO A 31 -10.82 6.38 -1.29
N THR A 32 -9.73 5.79 -1.77
CA THR A 32 -8.38 6.29 -1.45
C THR A 32 -8.20 7.71 -2.01
N PRO A 33 -7.63 8.66 -1.23
CA PRO A 33 -7.45 10.03 -1.68
C PRO A 33 -6.66 10.16 -3.00
N PRO A 34 -7.06 11.09 -3.89
CA PRO A 34 -6.41 11.26 -5.19
C PRO A 34 -4.97 11.76 -5.01
N GLY A 35 -4.01 10.97 -5.46
CA GLY A 35 -2.57 11.29 -5.34
C GLY A 35 -1.81 10.46 -4.31
N MET A 36 -2.51 9.76 -3.40
CA MET A 36 -1.91 8.88 -2.39
C MET A 36 -1.01 7.82 -3.01
N TRP A 37 -1.52 7.07 -4.00
CA TRP A 37 -0.75 6.02 -4.68
C TRP A 37 0.48 6.55 -5.42
N ARG A 38 0.38 7.73 -6.02
CA ARG A 38 1.51 8.37 -6.72
C ARG A 38 2.57 8.83 -5.74
N ALA A 39 2.15 9.39 -4.59
CA ALA A 39 3.06 9.76 -3.51
C ALA A 39 3.79 8.52 -2.95
N LEU A 40 3.04 7.47 -2.61
CA LEU A 40 3.58 6.25 -2.02
C LEU A 40 4.53 5.51 -2.98
N LEU A 41 4.07 5.19 -4.19
CA LEU A 41 4.87 4.46 -5.16
C LEU A 41 6.04 5.31 -5.67
N GLY A 42 5.83 6.60 -5.90
CA GLY A 42 6.91 7.52 -6.29
C GLY A 42 8.00 7.59 -5.23
N THR A 43 7.63 7.64 -3.94
CA THR A 43 8.60 7.65 -2.84
C THR A 43 9.34 6.31 -2.75
N ALA A 44 8.62 5.20 -2.85
CA ALA A 44 9.23 3.86 -2.84
C ALA A 44 10.25 3.72 -3.99
N VAL A 45 9.87 4.09 -5.21
CA VAL A 45 10.77 4.05 -6.38
C VAL A 45 11.94 5.04 -6.21
N GLY A 46 11.66 6.25 -5.72
CA GLY A 46 12.66 7.30 -5.50
C GLY A 46 13.79 6.88 -4.59
N VAL A 47 13.47 6.07 -3.56
CA VAL A 47 14.44 5.56 -2.59
C VAL A 47 15.05 4.23 -3.04
N LEU A 48 14.24 3.30 -3.52
CA LEU A 48 14.70 1.94 -3.81
C LEU A 48 15.49 1.85 -5.12
N ALA A 49 15.16 2.62 -6.15
CA ALA A 49 15.84 2.50 -7.44
C ALA A 49 17.34 2.83 -7.38
N PRO A 50 17.80 3.91 -6.69
CA PRO A 50 19.23 4.16 -6.51
C PRO A 50 19.94 3.06 -5.71
N LEU A 51 19.31 2.58 -4.63
CA LEU A 51 19.87 1.51 -3.79
C LEU A 51 20.01 0.20 -4.57
N LEU A 52 19.00 -0.15 -5.39
CA LEU A 52 19.05 -1.30 -6.27
C LEU A 52 20.09 -1.11 -7.37
N GLY A 53 20.20 0.06 -7.97
CA GLY A 53 21.24 0.39 -8.95
C GLY A 53 22.64 0.19 -8.38
N PHE A 54 22.88 0.68 -7.16
CA PHE A 54 24.13 0.45 -6.43
C PHE A 54 24.37 -1.04 -6.17
N LEU A 55 23.39 -1.76 -5.63
CA LEU A 55 23.51 -3.18 -5.26
C LEU A 55 23.79 -4.07 -6.48
N VAL A 56 23.06 -3.85 -7.57
CA VAL A 56 23.23 -4.58 -8.83
C VAL A 56 24.62 -4.32 -9.38
N GLY A 57 25.06 -3.05 -9.41
CA GLY A 57 26.40 -2.68 -9.85
C GLY A 57 27.51 -3.33 -9.04
N GLY A 58 27.38 -3.30 -7.71
CA GLY A 58 28.32 -3.96 -6.80
C GLY A 58 28.35 -5.48 -6.97
N SER A 59 27.22 -6.09 -7.33
CA SER A 59 27.14 -7.55 -7.57
C SER A 59 27.90 -7.99 -8.83
N PHE A 60 28.06 -7.10 -9.81
CA PHE A 60 28.87 -7.36 -11.01
C PHE A 60 30.39 -7.17 -10.79
N GLY A 61 30.80 -6.59 -9.65
CA GLY A 61 32.20 -6.36 -9.30
C GLY A 61 32.79 -5.09 -9.93
N ALA A 62 33.96 -4.67 -9.44
CA ALA A 62 34.70 -3.55 -10.04
C ALA A 62 35.15 -3.95 -11.46
N GLY A 63 34.85 -3.09 -12.44
CA GLY A 63 35.18 -3.33 -13.85
C GLY A 63 36.64 -3.77 -14.06
N THR A 64 36.88 -4.56 -15.10
CA THR A 64 38.24 -5.04 -15.39
C THR A 64 39.11 -3.88 -15.88
N VAL A 65 40.43 -3.96 -15.63
CA VAL A 65 41.38 -2.94 -16.11
C VAL A 65 41.31 -2.88 -17.64
N GLY A 66 40.67 -1.83 -18.18
CA GLY A 66 40.41 -1.66 -19.62
C GLY A 66 38.96 -1.29 -19.95
N ASP A 67 38.02 -1.48 -19.03
CA ASP A 67 36.65 -1.01 -19.20
C ASP A 67 36.61 0.52 -19.15
N SER A 68 36.00 1.13 -20.18
CA SER A 68 35.88 2.60 -20.25
C SER A 68 34.87 3.16 -19.24
N VAL A 69 33.99 2.32 -18.68
CA VAL A 69 32.98 2.71 -17.70
C VAL A 69 32.75 1.56 -16.70
N ASP A 70 32.83 1.89 -15.41
CA ASP A 70 32.61 0.95 -14.31
C ASP A 70 31.13 0.48 -14.29
N PRO A 71 30.85 -0.84 -14.25
CA PRO A 71 29.51 -1.38 -14.06
C PRO A 71 28.74 -0.75 -12.89
N MET A 72 29.43 -0.44 -11.79
CA MET A 72 28.85 0.22 -10.63
C MET A 72 28.33 1.63 -10.96
N PHE A 73 29.06 2.37 -11.78
CA PHE A 73 28.66 3.71 -12.20
C PHE A 73 27.42 3.66 -13.08
N ILE A 74 27.37 2.76 -14.06
CA ILE A 74 26.26 2.65 -15.00
C ILE A 74 24.97 2.28 -14.27
N SER A 75 25.02 1.25 -13.42
CA SER A 75 23.83 0.77 -12.72
C SER A 75 23.32 1.80 -11.70
N LEU A 76 24.23 2.47 -10.98
CA LEU A 76 23.88 3.55 -10.07
C LEU A 76 23.26 4.73 -10.83
N PHE A 77 23.84 5.13 -11.95
CA PHE A 77 23.31 6.21 -12.78
C PHE A 77 21.89 5.92 -13.24
N ILE A 78 21.64 4.71 -13.74
CA ILE A 78 20.29 4.25 -14.12
C ILE A 78 19.35 4.32 -12.91
N GLY A 79 19.79 3.81 -11.75
CA GLY A 79 19.02 3.85 -10.50
C GLY A 79 18.66 5.27 -10.06
N ILE A 80 19.59 6.23 -10.18
CA ILE A 80 19.37 7.65 -9.87
C ILE A 80 18.38 8.28 -10.84
N VAL A 81 18.48 8.01 -12.14
CA VAL A 81 17.55 8.55 -13.15
C VAL A 81 16.13 8.05 -12.87
N ILE A 82 15.96 6.74 -12.66
CA ILE A 82 14.66 6.14 -12.32
C ILE A 82 14.16 6.68 -10.97
N GLY A 83 15.04 6.79 -9.97
CA GLY A 83 14.72 7.37 -8.67
C GLY A 83 14.25 8.81 -8.78
N GLY A 84 14.92 9.63 -9.60
CA GLY A 84 14.55 11.02 -9.87
C GLY A 84 13.15 11.14 -10.48
N ILE A 85 12.80 10.25 -11.43
CA ILE A 85 11.43 10.16 -11.96
C ILE A 85 10.45 9.78 -10.85
N GLY A 86 10.81 8.82 -9.99
CA GLY A 86 10.03 8.44 -8.81
C GLY A 86 9.73 9.64 -7.90
N VAL A 87 10.73 10.49 -7.62
CA VAL A 87 10.57 11.73 -6.83
C VAL A 87 9.61 12.70 -7.52
N LEU A 88 9.74 12.92 -8.83
CA LEU A 88 8.80 13.78 -9.57
C LEU A 88 7.35 13.25 -9.49
N VAL A 89 7.18 11.93 -9.60
CA VAL A 89 5.88 11.28 -9.42
C VAL A 89 5.36 11.47 -8.00
N ALA A 90 6.23 11.31 -6.99
CA ALA A 90 5.88 11.47 -5.58
C ALA A 90 5.38 12.90 -5.29
N LEU A 91 6.12 13.90 -5.77
CA LEU A 91 5.76 15.31 -5.63
C LEU A 91 4.46 15.63 -6.36
N SER A 92 4.24 15.09 -7.56
CA SER A 92 2.97 15.26 -8.29
C SER A 92 1.77 14.66 -7.54
N GLY A 93 1.98 13.50 -6.90
CA GLY A 93 0.99 12.82 -6.06
C GLY A 93 0.69 13.59 -4.79
N GLY A 94 1.74 14.02 -4.08
CA GLY A 94 1.65 14.81 -2.86
C GLY A 94 0.98 16.17 -3.09
N ALA A 95 1.32 16.86 -4.19
CA ALA A 95 0.66 18.12 -4.55
C ALA A 95 -0.82 17.94 -4.86
N ARG A 96 -1.23 16.82 -5.45
CA ARG A 96 -2.65 16.51 -5.70
C ARG A 96 -3.38 16.16 -4.40
N LEU A 97 -2.71 15.44 -3.51
CA LEU A 97 -3.23 15.07 -2.19
C LEU A 97 -3.42 16.29 -1.29
N TRP A 98 -2.43 17.18 -1.26
CA TRP A 98 -2.48 18.44 -0.50
C TRP A 98 -3.65 19.32 -0.95
N ARG A 99 -3.84 19.46 -2.27
CA ARG A 99 -5.00 20.19 -2.84
C ARG A 99 -6.34 19.54 -2.50
N TYR A 100 -6.40 18.22 -2.37
CA TYR A 100 -7.62 17.52 -2.00
C TYR A 100 -8.06 17.86 -0.58
N PHE A 101 -7.13 17.80 0.39
CA PHE A 101 -7.43 18.13 1.79
C PHE A 101 -7.75 19.62 1.99
N HIS A 102 -6.98 20.53 1.39
CA HIS A 102 -7.24 21.98 1.52
C HIS A 102 -8.60 22.42 0.95
N ARG A 103 -9.18 21.65 0.03
CA ARG A 103 -10.51 21.94 -0.52
C ARG A 103 -11.63 21.47 0.40
N GLN A 104 -11.38 20.47 1.25
CA GLN A 104 -12.35 20.00 2.23
C GLN A 104 -12.44 20.97 3.40
N ASP A 105 -11.29 21.44 3.89
CA ASP A 105 -11.22 22.43 4.98
C ASP A 105 -11.98 23.72 4.67
N ALA A 106 -12.02 24.13 3.38
CA ALA A 106 -12.73 25.33 2.92
C ALA A 106 -14.25 25.14 2.69
N VAL A 107 -14.76 23.90 2.67
CA VAL A 107 -16.19 23.60 2.51
C VAL A 107 -16.86 23.38 3.88
N GLU A 108 -16.08 23.04 4.90
CA GLU A 108 -16.55 22.79 6.27
C GLU A 108 -16.59 24.06 7.15
N SER A 109 -16.09 25.20 6.64
CA SER A 109 -16.11 26.53 7.26
C SER A 109 -17.25 27.43 6.76
#